data_AF-A0A1C3PG70-F1
#
_entry.id   AF-A0A1C3PG70-F1
#
_cell.length_a   1.000
_cell.length_b   1.000
_cell.length_c   1.000
_cell.angle_alpha   90.00
_cell.angle_beta   90.00
_cell.angle_gamma   90.00
#
_symmetry.space_group_name_H-M   'P 1'
#
loop_
_entity.id
_entity.type
_entity.pdbx_description
1 polymer ?
#
loop_
_entity_poly.entity_id
_entity_poly.type
_entity_poly.pdbx_seq_one_letter_code
_entity_poly.pdbx_strand_id
1 'polypeptide(L)' 'MIRSVPANPYDSVYCIRLSHAAVHAAMSGRTEVIVGRWRRRFVHVPITMAISHRSQVDPAGDLWLSVLEATGQPVRFC' A
#
# COMPACT_ATOMS: atom_id res chain seq x y z
N MET A 1 2.21 -20.70 -3.98
CA MET A 1 0.98 -20.49 -3.18
C MET A 1 1.19 -19.24 -2.33
N ILE A 2 0.62 -18.09 -2.71
CA ILE A 2 0.85 -16.79 -2.00
C ILE A 2 -0.49 -16.16 -1.61
N ARG A 3 -1.39 -15.95 -2.57
CA ARG A 3 -2.71 -15.31 -2.36
C ARG A 3 -3.78 -16.15 -1.64
N SER A 4 -3.47 -17.39 -1.28
CA SER A 4 -4.42 -18.37 -0.71
C SER A 4 -4.02 -18.83 0.70
N VAL A 5 -2.99 -18.21 1.27
CA VAL A 5 -2.51 -18.50 2.63
C VAL A 5 -3.23 -17.56 3.59
N PRO A 6 -3.57 -18.01 4.82
CA PRO A 6 -4.15 -17.14 5.83
C PRO A 6 -3.30 -15.88 6.08
N ALA A 7 -3.95 -14.77 6.37
CA ALA A 7 -3.27 -13.54 6.75
C ALA A 7 -2.47 -13.76 8.05
N ASN A 8 -1.27 -13.19 8.12
CA ASN A 8 -0.52 -13.18 9.37
C ASN A 8 -1.22 -12.26 10.41
N PRO A 9 -0.84 -12.32 11.70
CA PRO A 9 -1.48 -11.52 12.75
C PRO A 9 -1.41 -10.00 12.50
N TYR A 10 -0.31 -9.51 11.90
CA TYR A 10 -0.15 -8.09 11.60
C TYR A 10 -1.16 -7.63 10.55
N ASP A 11 -1.28 -8.37 9.45
CA ASP A 11 -2.21 -8.11 8.36
C ASP A 11 -3.67 -8.22 8.84
N SER A 12 -3.95 -9.17 9.74
CA SER A 12 -5.27 -9.34 10.33
C SER A 12 -5.69 -8.10 11.15
N VAL A 13 -4.81 -7.62 12.03
CA VAL A 13 -5.05 -6.39 12.82
C VAL A 13 -5.15 -5.17 11.90
N TYR A 14 -4.31 -5.09 10.88
CA TYR A 14 -4.36 -4.01 9.90
C TYR A 14 -5.70 -3.95 9.17
N CYS A 15 -6.18 -5.08 8.65
CA CYS A 15 -7.46 -5.19 7.96
C CYS A 15 -8.64 -4.80 8.86
N ILE A 16 -8.66 -5.25 10.13
CA ILE A 16 -9.73 -4.86 11.08
C ILE A 16 -9.76 -3.34 11.28
N ARG A 17 -8.59 -2.72 11.51
CA ARG A 17 -8.50 -1.26 11.71
C ARG A 17 -8.90 -0.47 10.46
N LEU A 18 -8.50 -0.96 9.28
CA LEU A 18 -8.87 -0.37 8.01
C LEU A 18 -10.39 -0.44 7.79
N SER A 19 -11.01 -1.59 8.08
CA SER A 19 -12.45 -1.80 7.98
C SER A 19 -13.24 -0.89 8.94
N HIS A 20 -12.80 -0.75 10.19
CA HIS A 20 -13.45 0.16 11.13
C HIS A 20 -13.42 1.62 10.65
N ALA A 21 -12.28 2.08 10.14
CA ALA A 21 -12.16 3.42 9.58
C ALA A 21 -13.06 3.62 8.35
N ALA A 22 -13.17 2.61 7.47
CA ALA A 22 -14.08 2.64 6.33
C ALA A 22 -15.56 2.69 6.75
N VAL A 23 -15.96 1.89 7.74
CA VAL A 23 -17.33 1.92 8.28
C VAL A 23 -17.64 3.28 8.90
N HIS A 24 -16.74 3.85 9.69
CA HIS A 24 -16.94 5.20 10.24
C HIS A 24 -17.03 6.28 9.17
N ALA A 25 -16.23 6.19 8.09
CA ALA A 25 -16.33 7.09 6.95
C ALA A 25 -17.71 6.98 6.28
N ALA A 26 -18.18 5.76 6.01
CA ALA A 26 -19.49 5.53 5.42
C ALA A 26 -20.65 6.03 6.31
N MET A 27 -20.60 5.72 7.61
CA MET A 27 -21.62 6.16 8.59
C MET A 27 -21.66 7.69 8.78
N SER A 28 -20.55 8.39 8.48
CA SER A 28 -20.50 9.86 8.47
C SER A 28 -20.87 10.47 7.12
N GLY A 29 -21.45 9.68 6.21
CA GLY A 29 -21.96 10.14 4.91
C GLY A 29 -20.89 10.31 3.82
N ARG A 30 -19.68 9.79 4.01
CA ARG A 30 -18.62 9.86 2.99
C ARG A 30 -18.82 8.73 1.98
N THR A 31 -18.89 9.11 0.71
CA THR A 31 -18.96 8.20 -0.45
C THR A 31 -17.79 8.46 -1.39
N GLU A 32 -17.58 7.56 -2.36
CA GLU A 32 -16.55 7.72 -3.41
C GLU A 32 -15.11 7.94 -2.89
N VAL A 33 -14.84 7.44 -1.67
CA VAL A 33 -13.52 7.48 -1.03
C VAL A 33 -13.02 6.09 -0.72
N ILE A 34 -11.71 5.92 -0.78
CA ILE A 34 -10.96 4.77 -0.29
C ILE A 34 -10.33 5.15 1.05
N VAL A 35 -10.34 4.23 2.00
CA VAL A 35 -9.54 4.37 3.22
C VAL A 35 -8.21 3.67 3.01
N GLY A 36 -7.11 4.36 3.33
CA GLY A 36 -5.76 3.81 3.25
C GLY A 36 -4.90 4.23 4.43
N ARG A 37 -3.70 3.64 4.57
CA ARG A 37 -2.72 4.05 5.58
C ARG A 37 -1.57 4.83 4.94
N TRP A 38 -1.42 6.10 5.34
CA TRP A 38 -0.30 6.95 4.93
C TRP A 38 0.46 7.44 6.16
N ARG A 39 1.78 7.22 6.21
CA ARG A 39 2.65 7.63 7.34
C ARG A 39 2.06 7.27 8.72
N ARG A 40 1.63 6.01 8.89
CA ARG A 40 1.02 5.45 10.13
C ARG A 40 -0.35 6.04 10.52
N ARG A 41 -1.00 6.83 9.65
CA ARG A 41 -2.35 7.38 9.86
C ARG A 41 -3.32 6.82 8.84
N PHE A 42 -4.58 6.64 9.23
CA PHE A 42 -5.66 6.32 8.29
C PHE A 42 -6.15 7.60 7.62
N VAL A 43 -6.27 7.58 6.31
CA VAL A 43 -6.65 8.73 5.48
C VAL A 43 -7.79 8.33 4.54
N HIS A 44 -8.65 9.30 4.21
CA HIS A 44 -9.67 9.15 3.18
C HIS A 44 -9.14 9.77 1.89
N VAL A 45 -9.16 9.01 0.80
CA VAL A 45 -8.66 9.43 -0.51
C VAL A 45 -9.79 9.27 -1.52
N PRO A 46 -10.17 10.30 -2.28
CA PRO A 46 -11.14 10.15 -3.37
C PRO A 46 -10.70 9.05 -4.35
N ILE A 47 -11.64 8.23 -4.82
CA ILE A 47 -11.34 7.12 -5.74
C ILE A 47 -10.61 7.63 -6.98
N THR A 48 -11.06 8.74 -7.56
CA THR A 48 -10.46 9.36 -8.76
C THR A 48 -8.99 9.76 -8.53
N MET A 49 -8.66 10.27 -7.35
CA MET A 49 -7.29 10.57 -6.97
C MET A 49 -6.46 9.29 -6.77
N ALA A 50 -7.03 8.29 -6.09
CA ALA A 50 -6.32 7.03 -5.80
C ALA A 50 -5.93 6.24 -7.05
N ILE A 51 -6.72 6.34 -8.14
CA ILE A 51 -6.44 5.65 -9.41
C ILE A 51 -5.66 6.50 -10.42
N SER A 52 -5.43 7.78 -10.14
CA SER A 52 -4.75 8.71 -11.07
C SER A 52 -3.31 8.30 -11.38
N HIS A 53 -2.62 7.72 -10.38
CA HIS A 53 -1.26 7.23 -10.49
C HIS A 53 -1.10 5.92 -9.72
N ARG A 54 -0.19 5.07 -10.18
CA ARG A 54 0.19 3.83 -9.49
C ARG A 54 1.57 4.00 -8.85
N SER A 55 1.72 3.57 -7.61
CA SER A 55 3.02 3.50 -6.96
C SER A 55 3.93 2.53 -7.72
N GLN A 56 5.02 3.04 -8.26
CA GLN A 56 6.09 2.26 -8.89
C GLN A 56 7.33 2.29 -8.00
N VAL A 57 8.13 1.23 -8.05
CA VAL A 57 9.44 1.23 -7.41
C VAL A 57 10.32 2.22 -8.17
N ASP A 58 10.98 3.11 -7.44
CA ASP A 58 11.95 4.03 -8.01
C ASP A 58 13.25 3.27 -8.32
N PRO A 59 13.65 3.10 -9.60
CA PRO A 59 14.89 2.41 -9.96
C PRO A 59 16.16 3.14 -9.51
N ALA A 60 16.06 4.43 -9.18
CA ALA A 60 17.17 5.21 -8.63
C ALA A 60 17.12 5.31 -7.09
N GLY A 61 16.11 4.70 -6.45
CA GLY A 61 15.91 4.78 -5.01
C GLY A 61 16.56 3.66 -4.22
N ASP A 62 16.71 3.87 -2.91
CA ASP A 62 17.38 2.95 -1.97
C ASP A 62 16.83 1.52 -2.03
N LEU A 63 15.51 1.37 -2.18
CA LEU A 63 14.87 0.05 -2.25
C LEU A 63 15.41 -0.77 -3.43
N TRP A 64 15.55 -0.14 -4.61
CA TRP A 64 16.06 -0.83 -5.79
C TRP A 64 17.58 -1.04 -5.70
N LEU A 65 18.30 -0.09 -5.11
CA LEU A 65 19.73 -0.23 -4.85
C LEU A 65 20.02 -1.45 -3.97
N SER A 66 19.24 -1.67 -2.90
CA SER A 66 19.39 -2.86 -2.05
C SER A 66 19.19 -4.17 -2.81
N VAL A 67 18.33 -4.19 -3.84
CA VAL A 67 18.16 -5.36 -4.70
C VAL A 67 19.42 -5.61 -5.52
N LEU A 68 19.98 -4.58 -6.15
CA LEU A 68 21.21 -4.68 -6.95
C LEU A 68 22.40 -5.15 -6.12
N GLU A 69 22.56 -4.62 -4.91
CA GLU A 69 23.62 -5.04 -3.97
C GLU A 69 23.47 -6.50 -3.54
N ALA A 70 22.24 -6.94 -3.24
CA ALA A 70 21.97 -8.31 -2.82
C ALA A 70 22.12 -9.34 -3.94
N THR A 71 21.82 -8.95 -5.19
CA THR A 71 21.91 -9.85 -6.36
C THR A 71 23.24 -9.75 -7.11
N GLY A 72 24.04 -8.72 -6.87
CA GLY A 72 25.27 -8.43 -7.62
C GLY A 72 25.02 -7.98 -9.07
N GLN A 73 23.79 -7.58 -9.41
CA GLN A 73 23.43 -7.17 -10.76
C GLN A 73 23.97 -5.76 -11.07
N PRO A 74 24.42 -5.50 -12.31
CA PRO A 74 24.90 -4.19 -12.69
C PRO A 74 23.74 -3.19 -12.74
N VAL A 75 24.00 -1.94 -12.34
CA VAL A 75 23.01 -0.83 -12.36
C VAL A 75 22.47 -0.57 -13.77
N ARG A 76 23.26 -0.90 -14.80
CA ARG A 76 22.87 -0.85 -16.21
C ARG A 76 23.29 -2.14 -16.90
N PHE A 77 22.37 -2.76 -17.62
CA PHE A 77 22.72 -3.76 -18.61
C PHE A 77 23.33 -3.00 -19.81
N CYS A 78 24.58 -3.29 -20.14
CA CYS A 78 25.21 -2.83 -21.39
C CYS A 78 24.64 -3.58 -22.59
#